data_AF-A0A6N2CR40-F1
#
_entry.id   AF-A0A6N2CR40-F1
#
_cell.length_a   1.000
_cell.length_b   1.000
_cell.length_c   1.000
_cell.angle_alpha   90.00
_cell.angle_beta   90.00
_cell.angle_gamma   90.00
#
_symmetry.space_group_name_H-M   'P 1'
#
loop_
_entity.id
_entity.type
_entity.pdbx_description
1 polymer ?
#
loop_
_entity_poly.entity_id
_entity_poly.type
_entity_poly.pdbx_seq_one_letter_code
_entity_poly.pdbx_strand_id
1 'polypeptide(L)'
;MNDAPKKAKNAESRLATTEPAAQPETFDVLILPSALFFIERIEVPAALDASELDDFAELSMEGLAPFPLEQLNWGFLVDSERTVLLLYATPKDRLKRTGYDKLEAYTWVLPDFACLYGARFPQALEVILHGENHCTRLSFPAGEGLPLSIESLAPT
;
A
#
# COMPACT_ATOMS: atom_id res chain seq x y z
N MET A 1 70.31 -35.60 -26.83
CA MET A 1 70.47 -35.13 -28.22
C MET A 1 69.11 -35.24 -28.88
N ASN A 2 68.52 -34.09 -29.21
CA ASN A 2 67.39 -33.86 -30.13
C ASN A 2 66.03 -34.50 -29.73
N ASP A 3 64.87 -33.90 -29.94
CA ASP A 3 64.42 -32.58 -30.38
C ASP A 3 62.94 -32.52 -29.99
N ALA A 4 62.38 -31.33 -29.82
CA ALA A 4 60.94 -31.17 -29.67
C ALA A 4 60.23 -31.46 -31.02
N PRO A 5 58.89 -31.60 -31.06
CA PRO A 5 58.15 -30.37 -31.25
C PRO A 5 56.86 -30.24 -30.44
N LYS A 6 56.70 -29.00 -29.96
CA LYS A 6 55.49 -28.25 -29.64
C LYS A 6 54.19 -28.79 -30.26
N LYS A 7 53.17 -28.96 -29.42
CA LYS A 7 51.76 -28.74 -29.81
C LYS A 7 51.13 -27.67 -28.93
N ALA A 8 50.38 -26.82 -29.60
CA ALA A 8 49.97 -25.50 -29.18
C ALA A 8 48.92 -25.51 -28.06
N LYS A 9 49.02 -24.49 -27.20
CA LYS A 9 47.96 -24.01 -26.30
C LYS A 9 46.66 -23.83 -27.09
N ASN A 10 45.62 -24.57 -26.72
CA ASN A 10 44.25 -24.16 -27.01
C ASN A 10 43.76 -23.39 -25.77
N ALA A 11 43.89 -22.07 -25.82
CA ALA A 11 43.27 -21.18 -24.85
C ALA A 11 41.82 -20.97 -25.30
N GLU A 12 40.92 -21.83 -24.83
CA GLU A 12 39.49 -21.64 -25.01
C GLU A 12 39.06 -20.42 -24.19
N SER A 13 38.73 -19.37 -24.93
CA SER A 13 38.11 -18.15 -24.44
C SER A 13 36.80 -18.53 -23.72
N ARG A 14 36.78 -18.46 -22.40
CA ARG A 14 35.54 -18.38 -21.63
C ARG A 14 34.95 -17.01 -21.90
N LEU A 15 34.06 -16.93 -22.88
CA LEU A 15 33.08 -15.85 -22.96
C LEU A 15 32.32 -15.89 -21.63
N ALA A 16 32.56 -14.89 -20.79
CA ALA A 16 31.68 -14.60 -19.68
C ALA A 16 30.33 -14.21 -20.33
N THR A 17 29.36 -15.13 -20.26
CA THR A 17 27.96 -14.78 -20.47
C THR A 17 27.60 -13.83 -19.35
N THR A 18 27.68 -12.53 -19.60
CA THR A 18 27.03 -11.53 -18.77
C THR A 18 25.54 -11.80 -18.88
N GLU A 19 24.95 -12.39 -17.83
CA GLU A 19 23.50 -12.40 -17.67
C GLU A 19 23.02 -10.95 -17.79
N PRO A 20 22.03 -10.66 -18.65
CA PRO A 20 21.44 -9.33 -18.69
C PRO A 20 20.85 -9.04 -17.31
N ALA A 21 21.34 -7.98 -16.67
CA ALA A 21 20.82 -7.52 -15.40
C ALA A 21 19.29 -7.39 -15.52
N ALA A 22 18.56 -8.09 -14.65
CA ALA A 22 17.10 -8.01 -14.61
C ALA A 22 16.69 -6.54 -14.50
N GLN A 23 15.90 -6.06 -15.45
CA GLN A 23 15.32 -4.73 -15.35
C GLN A 23 14.39 -4.70 -14.14
N PRO A 24 14.42 -3.64 -13.32
CA PRO A 24 13.49 -3.54 -12.20
C PRO A 24 12.06 -3.59 -12.72
N GLU A 25 11.24 -4.49 -12.20
CA GLU A 25 9.82 -4.51 -12.50
C GLU A 25 9.22 -3.17 -12.03
N THR A 26 8.59 -2.45 -12.96
CA THR A 26 7.90 -1.20 -12.66
C THR A 26 6.45 -1.54 -12.33
N PHE A 27 6.01 -1.19 -11.12
CA PHE A 27 4.63 -1.35 -10.69
C PHE A 27 3.91 -0.01 -10.72
N ASP A 28 2.81 0.07 -11.45
CA ASP A 28 1.97 1.26 -11.49
C ASP A 28 1.03 1.27 -10.27
N VAL A 29 1.05 2.39 -9.53
CA VAL A 29 0.22 2.60 -8.34
C VAL A 29 -0.71 3.78 -8.59
N LEU A 30 -2.02 3.54 -8.47
CA LEU A 30 -3.03 4.59 -8.49
C LEU A 30 -3.33 5.04 -7.05
N ILE A 31 -3.18 6.34 -6.81
CA ILE A 31 -3.53 6.97 -5.53
C ILE A 31 -4.88 7.67 -5.67
N LEU A 32 -5.81 7.35 -4.77
CA LEU A 32 -7.16 7.88 -4.75
C LEU A 32 -7.37 8.84 -3.55
N PRO A 33 -8.12 9.94 -3.72
CA PRO A 33 -8.44 10.85 -2.63
C PRO A 33 -9.17 10.16 -1.48
N SER A 34 -8.79 10.47 -0.22
CA SER A 34 -9.48 9.97 0.98
C SER A 34 -11.00 10.21 0.96
N ALA A 35 -11.45 11.32 0.36
CA ALA A 35 -12.85 11.69 0.22
C ALA A 35 -13.72 10.62 -0.47
N LEU A 36 -13.11 9.71 -1.24
CA LEU A 36 -13.80 8.64 -1.95
C LEU A 36 -14.09 7.42 -1.05
N PHE A 37 -13.53 7.38 0.16
CA PHE A 37 -13.59 6.26 1.06
C PHE A 37 -14.48 6.54 2.27
N PHE A 38 -15.16 5.49 2.72
CA PHE A 38 -15.54 5.31 4.11
C PHE A 38 -14.30 4.84 4.87
N ILE A 39 -14.03 5.42 6.05
CA ILE A 39 -12.82 5.18 6.82
C ILE A 39 -13.22 5.04 8.29
N GLU A 40 -12.79 3.98 8.94
CA GLU A 40 -13.05 3.73 10.36
C GLU A 40 -11.80 3.26 11.07
N ARG A 41 -11.63 3.73 12.30
CA ARG A 41 -10.54 3.32 13.19
C ARG A 41 -11.12 2.47 14.31
N ILE A 42 -10.64 1.24 14.45
CA ILE A 42 -11.12 0.29 15.45
C ILE A 42 -9.98 -0.30 16.26
N GLU A 43 -10.27 -0.69 17.50
CA GLU A 43 -9.32 -1.41 18.35
C GLU A 43 -9.32 -2.90 17.99
N VAL A 44 -8.13 -3.50 18.02
CA VAL A 44 -7.94 -4.94 17.85
C VAL A 44 -8.00 -5.59 19.23
N PRO A 45 -8.81 -6.64 19.44
CA PRO A 45 -8.85 -7.36 20.70
C PRO A 45 -7.48 -7.94 21.07
N ALA A 46 -7.01 -7.71 22.30
CA ALA A 46 -5.70 -8.18 22.75
C ALA A 46 -5.51 -9.71 22.73
N ALA A 47 -6.61 -10.46 22.65
CA ALA A 47 -6.61 -11.93 22.58
C ALA A 47 -6.69 -12.48 21.14
N LEU A 48 -6.79 -11.62 20.13
CA LEU A 48 -6.89 -12.03 18.73
C LEU A 48 -5.54 -12.58 18.25
N ASP A 49 -5.54 -13.76 17.63
CA ASP A 49 -4.33 -14.30 17.02
C ASP A 49 -3.96 -13.50 15.77
N ALA A 50 -2.67 -13.35 15.49
CA ALA A 50 -2.21 -12.64 14.30
C ALA A 50 -2.71 -13.27 12.98
N SER A 51 -2.97 -14.58 12.99
CA SER A 51 -3.54 -15.30 11.85
C SER A 51 -5.04 -15.04 11.63
N GLU A 52 -5.74 -14.51 12.64
CA GLU A 52 -7.17 -14.20 12.60
C GLU A 52 -7.44 -12.71 12.25
N LEU A 53 -6.38 -11.93 12.02
CA LEU A 53 -6.50 -10.48 11.80
C LEU A 53 -7.32 -10.14 10.55
N ASP A 54 -7.09 -10.89 9.46
CA ASP A 54 -7.79 -10.67 8.19
C ASP A 54 -9.29 -10.95 8.34
N ASP A 55 -9.65 -12.07 8.99
CA ASP A 55 -11.03 -12.45 9.30
C ASP A 55 -11.70 -11.41 10.21
N PHE A 56 -10.99 -10.91 11.23
CA PHE A 56 -11.49 -9.87 12.11
C PHE A 56 -11.73 -8.55 11.35
N ALA A 57 -10.84 -8.16 10.45
CA ALA A 57 -10.99 -6.96 9.63
C ALA A 57 -12.20 -7.09 8.69
N GLU A 58 -12.39 -8.26 8.07
CA GLU A 58 -13.53 -8.55 7.20
C GLU A 58 -14.86 -8.47 7.97
N LEU A 59 -14.98 -9.20 9.08
CA LEU A 59 -16.17 -9.18 9.94
C LEU A 59 -16.49 -7.78 10.47
N SER A 60 -15.45 -7.03 10.85
CA SER A 60 -15.62 -5.65 11.31
C SER A 60 -16.10 -4.74 10.17
N MET A 61 -15.56 -4.90 8.96
CA MET A 61 -16.01 -4.15 7.79
C MET A 61 -17.46 -4.51 7.43
N GLU A 62 -17.87 -5.78 7.48
CA GLU A 62 -19.27 -6.18 7.25
C GLU A 62 -20.24 -5.49 8.21
N GLY A 63 -19.85 -5.34 9.48
CA GLY A 63 -20.67 -4.72 10.52
C GLY A 63 -20.73 -3.18 10.45
N LEU A 64 -19.69 -2.54 9.91
CA LEU A 64 -19.56 -1.08 9.89
C LEU A 64 -19.87 -0.45 8.54
N ALA A 65 -19.67 -1.18 7.44
CA ALA A 65 -19.73 -0.61 6.11
C ALA A 65 -21.15 -0.16 5.72
N PRO A 66 -21.28 0.94 4.96
CA PRO A 66 -22.58 1.44 4.51
C PRO A 66 -23.23 0.59 3.40
N PHE A 67 -22.49 -0.35 2.82
CA PHE A 67 -22.95 -1.23 1.74
C PHE A 67 -22.41 -2.66 1.95
N PRO A 68 -23.03 -3.69 1.34
CA PRO A 68 -22.49 -5.05 1.38
C PRO A 68 -21.06 -5.13 0.82
N LEU A 69 -20.20 -5.97 1.41
CA LEU A 69 -18.80 -6.12 1.02
C LEU A 69 -18.61 -6.42 -0.47
N GLU A 70 -19.47 -7.23 -1.07
CA GLU A 70 -19.39 -7.57 -2.50
C GLU A 70 -19.49 -6.34 -3.42
N GLN A 71 -20.07 -5.24 -2.94
CA GLN A 71 -20.22 -3.97 -3.67
C GLN A 71 -19.08 -2.99 -3.39
N LEU A 72 -18.15 -3.34 -2.50
CA LEU A 72 -17.06 -2.49 -2.04
C LEU A 72 -15.73 -2.98 -2.59
N ASN A 73 -14.84 -2.03 -2.89
CA ASN A 73 -13.41 -2.26 -2.83
C ASN A 73 -12.96 -1.82 -1.44
N TRP A 74 -12.30 -2.69 -0.69
CA TRP A 74 -11.94 -2.42 0.70
C TRP A 74 -10.57 -2.97 1.04
N GLY A 75 -10.03 -2.48 2.16
CA GLY A 75 -8.77 -2.94 2.75
C GLY A 75 -8.60 -2.37 4.14
N PHE A 76 -7.46 -2.65 4.75
CA PHE A 76 -7.14 -2.13 6.07
C PHE A 76 -5.64 -1.89 6.26
N LEU A 77 -5.30 -1.01 7.21
CA LEU A 77 -3.95 -0.83 7.72
C LEU A 77 -3.93 -1.21 9.21
N VAL A 78 -2.82 -1.76 9.69
CA VAL A 78 -2.65 -2.17 11.08
C VAL A 78 -1.40 -1.53 11.69
N ASP A 79 -1.45 -1.11 12.94
CA ASP A 79 -0.23 -0.63 13.60
C ASP A 79 0.77 -1.78 13.86
N SER A 80 2.02 -1.45 14.18
CA SER A 80 3.05 -2.49 14.42
C SER A 80 2.72 -3.42 15.58
N GLU A 81 2.00 -2.89 16.58
CA GLU A 81 1.64 -3.62 17.79
C GLU A 81 0.32 -4.39 17.63
N ARG A 82 -0.37 -4.24 16.49
CA ARG A 82 -1.67 -4.86 16.20
C ARG A 82 -2.71 -4.58 17.27
N THR A 83 -2.74 -3.33 17.72
CA THR A 83 -3.72 -2.81 18.68
C THR A 83 -4.82 -2.01 18.01
N VAL A 84 -4.58 -1.52 16.79
CA VAL A 84 -5.52 -0.69 16.04
C VAL A 84 -5.52 -1.07 14.57
N LEU A 85 -6.72 -1.12 14.00
CA LEU A 85 -6.95 -1.15 12.57
C LEU A 85 -7.52 0.17 12.07
N LEU A 86 -7.10 0.55 10.87
CA LEU A 86 -7.75 1.55 10.04
C LEU A 86 -8.40 0.84 8.85
N LEU A 87 -9.71 0.64 8.94
CA LEU A 87 -10.54 0.07 7.89
C LEU A 87 -10.89 1.14 6.86
N TYR A 88 -10.84 0.80 5.57
CA TYR A 88 -11.30 1.71 4.52
C TYR A 88 -12.00 0.97 3.38
N ALA A 89 -13.05 1.58 2.84
CA ALA A 89 -13.83 1.02 1.74
C ALA A 89 -14.41 2.08 0.81
N THR A 90 -14.60 1.74 -0.45
CA THR A 90 -15.29 2.59 -1.41
C THR A 90 -16.22 1.77 -2.31
N PRO A 91 -17.45 2.25 -2.58
CA PRO A 91 -18.36 1.56 -3.50
C PRO A 91 -17.77 1.45 -4.90
N LYS A 92 -17.81 0.24 -5.49
CA LYS A 92 -17.29 -0.03 -6.85
C LYS A 92 -17.86 0.94 -7.89
N ASP A 93 -19.15 1.27 -7.77
CA ASP A 93 -19.82 2.21 -8.68
C ASP A 93 -19.41 3.66 -8.48
N ARG A 94 -19.00 4.05 -7.25
CA ARG A 94 -18.57 5.43 -6.96
C ARG A 94 -17.32 5.78 -7.76
N LEU A 95 -16.34 4.88 -7.78
CA LEU A 95 -15.08 5.08 -8.49
C LEU A 95 -15.28 5.28 -10.00
N LYS A 96 -16.13 4.46 -10.62
CA LYS A 96 -16.48 4.59 -12.05
C LYS A 96 -17.09 5.96 -12.36
N ARG A 97 -18.03 6.43 -11.53
CA ARG A 97 -18.68 7.75 -11.71
C ARG A 97 -17.71 8.92 -11.54
N THR A 98 -16.63 8.75 -10.79
CA THR A 98 -15.58 9.76 -10.60
C THR A 98 -14.45 9.67 -11.62
N GLY A 99 -14.57 8.80 -12.63
CA GLY A 99 -13.60 8.67 -13.72
C GLY A 99 -12.47 7.67 -13.47
N TYR A 100 -12.59 6.82 -12.43
CA TYR A 100 -11.67 5.71 -12.18
C TYR A 100 -12.31 4.40 -12.66
N ASP A 101 -12.24 4.17 -13.96
CA ASP A 101 -12.93 3.09 -14.67
C ASP A 101 -12.03 1.90 -15.06
N LYS A 102 -10.70 2.06 -14.96
CA LYS A 102 -9.70 1.03 -15.32
C LYS A 102 -8.75 0.72 -14.15
N LEU A 103 -9.29 0.29 -13.02
CA LEU A 103 -8.50 0.00 -11.83
C LEU A 103 -7.52 -1.16 -12.04
N GLU A 104 -7.93 -2.13 -12.86
CA GLU A 104 -7.17 -3.32 -13.24
C GLU A 104 -5.92 -3.03 -14.08
N ALA A 105 -5.76 -1.80 -14.58
CA ALA A 105 -4.54 -1.38 -15.27
C ALA A 105 -3.38 -1.10 -14.29
N TYR A 106 -3.66 -0.97 -13.00
CA TYR A 106 -2.69 -0.67 -11.96
C TYR A 106 -2.37 -1.93 -11.15
N THR A 107 -1.14 -2.04 -10.66
CA THR A 107 -0.77 -3.09 -9.71
C THR A 107 -1.45 -2.88 -8.37
N TRP A 108 -1.52 -1.62 -7.93
CA TRP A 108 -2.13 -1.23 -6.66
C TRP A 108 -3.02 -0.01 -6.82
N VAL A 109 -4.14 -0.03 -6.12
CA VAL A 109 -5.03 1.13 -5.97
C VAL A 109 -5.16 1.41 -4.48
N LEU A 110 -4.62 2.54 -4.03
CA LEU A 110 -4.51 2.87 -2.62
C LEU A 110 -5.17 4.22 -2.33
N PRO A 111 -5.74 4.42 -1.14
CA PRO A 111 -6.07 5.75 -0.68
C PRO A 111 -4.78 6.57 -0.42
N ASP A 112 -4.84 7.88 -0.61
CA ASP A 112 -3.73 8.81 -0.40
C ASP A 112 -3.05 8.70 0.98
N PHE A 113 -3.82 8.51 2.04
CA PHE A 113 -3.30 8.37 3.39
C PHE A 113 -2.51 7.08 3.61
N ALA A 114 -2.70 6.05 2.79
CA ALA A 114 -1.92 4.81 2.89
C ALA A 114 -0.44 5.03 2.55
N CYS A 115 -0.10 6.09 1.82
CA CYS A 115 1.29 6.47 1.55
C CYS A 115 2.08 6.83 2.82
N LEU A 116 1.40 7.20 3.92
CA LEU A 116 2.01 7.47 5.23
C LEU A 116 1.92 6.28 6.18
N TYR A 117 1.57 5.10 5.70
CA TYR A 117 1.51 3.90 6.53
C TYR A 117 2.86 3.65 7.23
N GLY A 118 2.82 3.53 8.55
CA GLY A 118 4.00 3.30 9.38
C GLY A 118 4.83 4.56 9.69
N ALA A 119 4.47 5.72 9.16
CA ALA A 119 5.09 6.98 9.55
C ALA A 119 4.82 7.26 11.03
N ARG A 120 5.86 7.66 11.77
CA ARG A 120 5.78 7.99 13.20
C ARG A 120 6.44 9.32 13.46
N PHE A 121 5.77 10.13 14.27
CA PHE A 121 6.25 11.46 14.63
C PHE A 121 6.52 11.54 16.12
N PRO A 122 7.60 12.19 16.57
CA PRO A 122 7.96 12.25 17.99
C PRO A 122 6.97 13.08 18.83
N GLN A 123 6.16 13.91 18.17
CA GLN A 123 5.12 14.73 18.78
C GLN A 123 3.85 14.65 17.94
N ALA A 124 2.70 14.90 18.56
CA ALA A 124 1.45 14.96 17.84
C ALA A 124 1.49 16.08 16.79
N LEU A 125 1.00 15.80 15.58
CA LEU A 125 0.99 16.77 14.49
C LEU A 125 -0.15 16.50 13.51
N GLU A 126 -0.44 17.50 12.69
CA GLU A 126 -1.27 17.37 11.51
C GLU A 126 -0.39 17.26 10.26
N VAL A 127 -0.70 16.31 9.38
CA VAL A 127 -0.14 16.25 8.02
C VAL A 127 -1.24 16.63 7.05
N ILE A 128 -0.91 17.51 6.10
CA ILE A 128 -1.79 17.82 4.97
C ILE A 128 -1.16 17.22 3.71
N LEU A 129 -1.85 16.26 3.13
CA LEU A 129 -1.51 15.70 1.82
C LEU A 129 -2.19 16.54 0.74
N HIS A 130 -1.38 17.06 -0.19
CA HIS A 130 -1.86 17.81 -1.35
C HIS A 130 -1.85 16.90 -2.57
N GLY A 131 -3.03 16.59 -3.09
CA GLY A 131 -3.21 16.02 -4.42
C GLY A 131 -3.44 17.12 -5.46
N GLU A 132 -3.63 16.72 -6.73
CA GLU A 132 -3.84 17.70 -7.82
C GLU A 132 -5.05 18.60 -7.59
N ASN A 133 -6.17 18.02 -7.10
CA ASN A 133 -7.45 18.71 -6.95
C ASN A 133 -8.12 18.40 -5.59
N HIS A 134 -7.37 17.92 -4.60
CA HIS A 134 -7.87 17.58 -3.27
C HIS A 134 -6.81 17.77 -2.21
N CYS A 135 -7.24 17.98 -0.98
CA CYS A 135 -6.37 18.00 0.19
C CYS A 135 -6.93 17.03 1.24
N THR A 136 -6.07 16.23 1.84
CA THR A 136 -6.42 15.29 2.92
C THR A 136 -5.65 15.69 4.17
N ARG A 137 -6.35 15.90 5.27
CA ARG A 137 -5.76 16.18 6.58
C ARG A 137 -5.73 14.92 7.42
N LEU A 138 -4.59 14.69 8.06
CA LEU A 138 -4.32 13.53 8.90
C LEU A 138 -3.83 14.01 10.26
N SER A 139 -4.52 13.62 11.33
CA SER A 139 -4.05 13.89 12.69
C SER A 139 -3.28 12.69 13.21
N PHE A 140 -2.00 12.86 13.54
CA PHE A 140 -1.17 11.80 14.11
C PHE A 140 -0.93 12.03 15.61
N PRO A 141 -1.25 11.06 16.47
CA PRO A 141 -0.75 11.03 17.85
C PRO A 141 0.78 10.86 17.87
N ALA A 142 1.40 11.26 18.98
CA ALA A 142 2.84 11.09 19.16
C ALA A 142 3.22 9.60 19.20
N GLY A 143 4.15 9.20 18.34
CA GLY A 143 4.71 7.84 18.29
C GLY A 143 3.83 6.79 17.62
N GLU A 144 2.57 7.10 17.26
CA GLU A 144 1.66 6.16 16.60
C GLU A 144 1.94 6.06 15.09
N GLY A 145 1.75 4.86 14.54
CA GLY A 145 1.99 4.55 13.12
C GLY A 145 0.76 4.72 12.22
N LEU A 146 -0.41 5.02 12.80
CA LEU A 146 -1.67 5.24 12.11
C LEU A 146 -2.29 6.57 12.57
N PRO A 147 -2.96 7.30 11.66
CA PRO A 147 -3.63 8.55 12.01
C PRO A 147 -4.86 8.30 12.91
N LEU A 148 -5.12 9.23 13.81
CA LEU A 148 -6.32 9.27 14.65
C LEU A 148 -7.54 9.73 13.87
N SER A 149 -7.38 10.70 12.97
CA SER A 149 -8.45 11.17 12.09
C SER A 149 -7.94 11.43 10.67
N ILE A 150 -8.84 11.24 9.71
CA ILE A 150 -8.61 11.46 8.28
C ILE A 150 -9.78 12.27 7.74
N GLU A 151 -9.51 13.44 7.17
CA GLU A 151 -10.54 14.36 6.72
C GLU A 151 -10.19 14.96 5.36
N SER A 152 -11.16 14.94 4.43
CA SER A 152 -11.03 15.71 3.20
C SER A 152 -11.25 17.19 3.48
N LEU A 153 -10.35 18.03 3.00
CA LEU A 153 -10.49 19.48 3.01
C LEU A 153 -11.04 19.97 1.67
N ALA A 154 -11.76 21.10 1.69
CA ALA A 154 -12.11 21.80 0.46
C ALA A 154 -10.82 22.33 -0.20
N PRO A 155 -10.71 22.31 -1.55
CA PRO A 155 -9.60 22.96 -2.23
C PRO A 155 -9.59 24.45 -1.88
N THR A 156 -8.38 24.98 -1.62
CA THR A 156 -8.15 26.37 -1.21
C THR A 156 -8.04 27.29 -2.41
#